data_AF-A0A8T9DB78-F1
#
_entry.id   AF-A0A8T9DB78-F1
#
_cell.length_a   1.000
_cell.length_b   1.000
_cell.length_c   1.000
_cell.angle_alpha   90.00
_cell.angle_beta   90.00
_cell.angle_gamma   90.00
#
_symmetry.space_group_name_H-M   'P 1'
#
loop_
_entity.id
_entity.type
_entity.pdbx_description
1 polymer ?
#
loop_
_entity_poly.entity_id
_entity_poly.type
_entity_poly.pdbx_seq_one_letter_code
_entity_poly.pdbx_strand_id
1 'polypeptide(L)'
;MKRLERDAPLPVEMQGRWIDVEDSTSDLIVQGGEIICFGEAVCYDYKLVDTDDGALTVSLKMNDPAAEGAFQRANITELVITPEGEFHAYNVKFASHFEHAES
;
A
#
# COMPACT_ATOMS: atom_id res chain seq x y z
N MET A 1 -3.65 -13.35 -8.80
CA MET A 1 -3.57 -12.97 -7.37
C MET A 1 -2.97 -14.06 -6.47
N LYS A 2 -1.92 -13.74 -5.72
CA LYS A 2 -1.25 -14.58 -4.71
C LYS A 2 -1.50 -14.02 -3.31
N ARG A 3 -2.05 -14.82 -2.40
CA ARG A 3 -2.17 -14.46 -0.97
C ARG A 3 -0.83 -14.64 -0.26
N LEU A 4 -0.46 -13.65 0.54
CA LEU A 4 0.68 -13.66 1.46
C LEU A 4 0.24 -13.16 2.83
N GLU A 5 0.75 -13.76 3.89
CA GLU A 5 0.52 -13.27 5.25
C GLU A 5 1.29 -11.95 5.50
N ARG A 6 0.94 -11.22 6.56
CA ARG A 6 1.52 -9.90 6.86
C ARG A 6 3.04 -9.92 6.96
N ASP A 7 3.62 -10.95 7.55
CA ASP A 7 5.07 -11.09 7.80
C ASP A 7 5.90 -11.26 6.53
N ALA A 8 5.32 -11.80 5.45
CA ALA A 8 5.97 -11.84 4.16
C ALA A 8 6.24 -10.41 3.64
N PRO A 9 7.37 -10.16 2.98
CA PRO A 9 7.63 -8.83 2.43
C PRO A 9 6.63 -8.46 1.32
N LEU A 10 6.32 -7.17 1.20
CA LEU A 10 5.75 -6.60 -0.03
C LEU A 10 6.77 -6.73 -1.18
N PRO A 11 6.33 -6.66 -2.44
CA PRO A 11 7.22 -6.64 -3.60
C PRO A 11 8.36 -5.64 -3.45
N VAL A 12 9.52 -5.97 -4.02
CA VAL A 12 10.75 -5.18 -3.87
C VAL A 12 10.59 -3.77 -4.44
N GLU A 13 9.78 -3.64 -5.48
CA GLU A 13 9.46 -2.42 -6.18
C GLU A 13 8.74 -1.40 -5.29
N MET A 14 8.00 -1.86 -4.26
CA MET A 14 7.28 -1.00 -3.32
C MET A 14 8.11 -0.60 -2.10
N GLN A 15 9.27 -1.24 -1.89
CA GLN A 15 10.08 -1.03 -0.68
C GLN A 15 10.70 0.36 -0.66
N GLY A 16 10.86 0.92 0.54
CA GLY A 16 11.51 2.21 0.74
C GLY A 16 10.56 3.27 1.27
N ARG A 17 10.99 4.53 1.12
CA ARG A 17 10.23 5.72 1.54
C ARG A 17 9.80 6.49 0.30
N TRP A 18 8.54 6.88 0.30
CA TRP A 18 7.88 7.57 -0.79
C TRP A 18 7.20 8.82 -0.25
N ILE A 19 7.23 9.91 -1.00
CA ILE A 19 6.69 11.21 -0.60
C ILE A 19 5.48 11.50 -1.48
N ASP A 20 4.38 11.94 -0.85
CA ASP A 20 3.18 12.32 -1.59
C ASP A 20 3.47 13.55 -2.46
N VAL A 21 3.05 13.49 -3.72
CA VAL A 21 3.35 14.53 -4.72
C VAL A 21 2.55 15.82 -4.45
N GLU A 22 1.38 15.71 -3.85
CA GLU A 22 0.54 16.86 -3.49
C GLU A 22 0.88 17.41 -2.10
N ASP A 23 1.39 16.57 -1.19
CA ASP A 23 1.84 16.94 0.16
C ASP A 23 3.20 16.35 0.53
N SER A 24 4.26 17.14 0.34
CA SER A 24 5.64 16.74 0.69
C SER A 24 5.89 16.40 2.17
N THR A 25 4.95 16.69 3.06
CA THR A 25 5.05 16.32 4.49
C THR A 25 4.44 14.95 4.79
N SER A 26 3.69 14.41 3.84
CA SER A 26 3.05 13.11 3.88
C SER A 26 3.94 12.06 3.22
N ASP A 27 4.19 10.96 3.92
CA ASP A 27 4.98 9.85 3.40
C ASP A 27 4.28 8.49 3.50
N LEU A 28 4.72 7.61 2.61
CA LEU A 28 4.44 6.19 2.60
C LEU A 28 5.76 5.46 2.78
N ILE A 29 5.87 4.65 3.83
CA ILE A 29 7.04 3.85 4.13
C ILE A 29 6.64 2.39 4.05
N VAL A 30 7.35 1.62 3.23
CA VAL A 30 7.18 0.18 3.10
C VAL A 30 8.49 -0.49 3.48
N GLN A 31 8.46 -1.33 4.51
CA GLN A 31 9.63 -2.06 5.00
C GLN A 31 9.26 -3.51 5.31
N GLY A 32 9.66 -4.41 4.41
CA GLY A 32 9.21 -5.80 4.46
C GLY A 32 7.70 -5.85 4.33
N GLY A 33 7.03 -6.38 5.35
CA GLY A 33 5.57 -6.45 5.45
C GLY A 33 4.92 -5.22 6.10
N GLU A 34 5.71 -4.34 6.71
CA GLU A 34 5.19 -3.17 7.43
C GLU A 34 4.95 -2.01 6.48
N ILE A 35 3.84 -1.30 6.73
CA ILE A 35 3.44 -0.13 5.96
C ILE A 35 3.07 0.97 6.95
N ILE A 36 3.66 2.15 6.79
CA ILE A 36 3.29 3.38 7.48
C ILE A 36 2.82 4.35 6.40
N CYS A 37 1.61 4.89 6.53
CA CYS A 37 1.04 5.84 5.59
C CYS A 37 0.53 7.04 6.38
N PHE A 38 0.97 8.25 6.02
CA PHE A 38 0.62 9.50 6.73
C PHE A 38 0.94 9.46 8.22
N GLY A 39 2.07 8.83 8.57
CA GLY A 39 2.50 8.65 9.95
C GLY A 39 1.76 7.57 10.76
N GLU A 40 0.77 6.88 10.18
CA GLU A 40 0.03 5.81 10.83
C GLU A 40 0.38 4.43 10.28
N ALA A 41 0.54 3.46 11.18
CA ALA A 41 0.81 2.08 10.79
C ALA A 41 -0.46 1.41 10.26
N VAL A 42 -0.36 0.81 9.06
CA VAL A 42 -1.48 0.11 8.43
C VAL A 42 -1.63 -1.28 9.05
N CYS A 43 -2.72 -1.49 9.80
CA CYS A 43 -2.97 -2.76 10.49
C CYS A 43 -3.83 -3.67 9.63
N TYR A 44 -3.18 -4.52 8.83
CA TYR A 44 -3.81 -5.53 7.98
C TYR A 44 -3.37 -6.94 8.39
N ASP A 45 -4.13 -7.97 8.02
CA ASP A 45 -3.83 -9.36 8.36
C ASP A 45 -3.08 -10.10 7.25
N TYR A 46 -3.49 -9.87 6.00
CA TYR A 46 -2.88 -10.48 4.83
C TYR A 46 -2.96 -9.57 3.63
N LYS A 47 -2.15 -9.88 2.62
CA LYS A 47 -2.10 -9.16 1.35
C LYS A 47 -2.33 -10.09 0.17
N LEU A 48 -2.91 -9.54 -0.88
CA LEU A 48 -3.10 -10.20 -2.16
C LEU A 48 -2.26 -9.46 -3.19
N VAL A 49 -1.30 -10.15 -3.80
CA VAL A 49 -0.40 -9.56 -4.81
C VAL A 49 -0.82 -10.03 -6.19
N ASP A 50 -0.95 -9.11 -7.13
CA ASP A 50 -1.17 -9.42 -8.55
C ASP A 50 -0.34 -8.56 -9.48
N THR A 51 -0.25 -9.00 -10.72
CA THR A 51 0.21 -8.18 -11.82
C THR A 51 -0.82 -8.25 -12.93
N ASP A 52 -1.40 -7.11 -13.28
CA ASP A 52 -2.42 -6.99 -14.32
C ASP A 52 -2.06 -5.84 -15.25
N ASP A 53 -2.08 -6.08 -16.56
CA ASP A 53 -1.65 -5.13 -17.60
C ASP A 53 -0.31 -4.39 -17.29
N GLY A 54 0.62 -5.08 -16.64
CA GLY A 54 1.94 -4.55 -16.25
C GLY A 54 1.95 -3.72 -14.96
N ALA A 55 0.78 -3.42 -14.38
CA ALA A 55 0.68 -2.80 -13.07
C ALA A 55 0.86 -3.86 -11.97
N LEU A 56 1.69 -3.56 -10.98
CA LEU A 56 1.85 -4.38 -9.78
C LEU A 56 0.90 -3.89 -8.70
N THR A 57 0.00 -4.77 -8.27
CA THR A 57 -1.12 -4.42 -7.39
C THR A 57 -1.04 -5.24 -6.10
N VAL A 58 -1.22 -4.58 -4.95
CA VAL A 58 -1.25 -5.20 -3.62
C VAL A 58 -2.49 -4.74 -2.86
N SER A 59 -3.42 -5.67 -2.63
CA SER A 59 -4.61 -5.42 -1.82
C SER A 59 -4.39 -5.88 -0.38
N LEU A 60 -4.67 -5.01 0.58
CA LEU A 60 -4.58 -5.28 2.01
C LEU A 60 -5.94 -5.68 2.57
N LYS A 61 -5.99 -6.70 3.42
CA LYS A 61 -7.24 -7.31 3.87
C LYS A 61 -7.20 -7.76 5.34
N MET A 62 -8.40 -7.86 5.91
CA MET A 62 -8.64 -8.45 7.23
C MET A 62 -9.13 -9.88 7.12
N ASN A 63 -8.72 -10.75 8.04
CA ASN A 63 -9.27 -12.10 8.17
C ASN A 63 -10.70 -12.08 8.72
N ASP A 64 -11.02 -11.10 9.57
CA ASP A 64 -12.37 -10.90 10.10
C ASP A 64 -13.21 -10.00 9.17
N PRO A 65 -14.24 -10.54 8.49
CA PRO A 65 -15.11 -9.75 7.61
C PRO A 65 -15.85 -8.63 8.35
N ALA A 66 -16.08 -8.75 9.66
CA ALA A 66 -16.74 -7.70 10.45
C ALA A 66 -15.83 -6.48 10.63
N ALA A 67 -14.50 -6.68 10.66
CA ALA A 67 -13.51 -5.62 10.78
C ALA A 67 -13.22 -4.91 9.43
N GLU A 68 -13.43 -5.61 8.31
CA GLU A 68 -13.10 -5.14 6.95
C GLU A 68 -13.68 -3.75 6.64
N GLY A 69 -14.95 -3.50 6.99
CA GLY A 69 -15.59 -2.21 6.72
C GLY A 69 -14.98 -1.04 7.51
N ALA A 70 -14.54 -1.30 8.75
CA ALA A 70 -13.84 -0.29 9.56
C ALA A 70 -12.42 -0.06 9.02
N PHE A 71 -11.73 -1.15 8.67
CA PHE A 71 -10.40 -1.12 8.05
C PHE A 71 -10.38 -0.27 6.77
N GLN A 72 -11.30 -0.53 5.83
CA GLN A 72 -11.41 0.18 4.56
C GLN A 72 -11.61 1.70 4.69
N ARG A 73 -12.22 2.16 5.79
CA ARG A 73 -12.47 3.59 6.04
C ARG A 73 -11.33 4.30 6.75
N ALA A 74 -10.48 3.55 7.43
CA ALA A 74 -9.42 4.08 8.28
C ALA A 74 -8.03 3.96 7.62
N ASN A 75 -7.82 2.96 6.77
CA ASN A 75 -6.52 2.63 6.20
C ASN A 75 -6.53 2.71 4.68
N ILE A 76 -5.35 2.76 4.09
CA ILE A 76 -5.17 2.34 2.69
C ILE A 76 -5.49 0.85 2.55
N THR A 77 -6.06 0.48 1.41
CA THR A 77 -6.45 -0.91 1.12
C THR A 77 -5.85 -1.43 -0.17
N GLU A 78 -5.34 -0.54 -1.02
CA GLU A 78 -4.73 -0.90 -2.30
C GLU A 78 -3.45 -0.10 -2.50
N LEU A 79 -2.43 -0.78 -3.01
CA LEU A 79 -1.15 -0.23 -3.39
C LEU A 79 -0.88 -0.64 -4.84
N VAL A 80 -0.56 0.30 -5.72
CA VAL A 80 -0.36 0.03 -7.15
C VAL A 80 0.89 0.72 -7.64
N ILE A 81 1.82 -0.04 -8.21
CA ILE A 81 2.88 0.51 -9.05
C ILE A 81 2.45 0.36 -10.51
N THR A 82 2.32 1.48 -11.22
CA THR A 82 1.95 1.47 -12.65
C THR A 82 3.10 0.92 -13.50
N PRO A 83 2.85 0.52 -14.76
CA PRO A 83 3.91 0.13 -15.69
C PRO A 83 5.01 1.20 -15.86
N GLU A 84 4.65 2.47 -15.67
CA GLU A 84 5.55 3.63 -15.75
C GLU A 84 6.38 3.84 -14.46
N GLY A 85 6.10 3.09 -13.40
CA GLY A 85 6.81 3.16 -12.12
C GLY A 85 6.20 4.13 -11.11
N GLU A 86 5.02 4.68 -11.38
CA GLU A 86 4.31 5.56 -10.45
C GLU A 86 3.70 4.75 -9.31
N PHE A 87 3.87 5.20 -8.06
CA PHE A 87 3.29 4.51 -6.91
C PHE A 87 2.03 5.22 -6.42
N HIS A 88 0.92 4.48 -6.32
CA HIS A 88 -0.35 4.97 -5.85
C HIS A 88 -0.84 4.15 -4.65
N ALA A 89 -1.46 4.83 -3.68
CA ALA A 89 -2.18 4.20 -2.57
C ALA A 89 -3.62 4.67 -2.52
N TYR A 90 -4.56 3.75 -2.27
CA TYR A 90 -5.99 4.02 -2.33
C TYR A 90 -6.73 3.53 -1.09
N ASN A 91 -7.82 4.21 -0.76
CA ASN A 91 -8.91 3.66 0.04
C ASN A 91 -10.28 4.16 -0.45
N VAL A 92 -11.33 3.92 0.33
CA VAL A 92 -12.70 4.32 -0.03
C VAL A 92 -12.95 5.84 -0.03
N LYS A 93 -11.97 6.65 0.41
CA LYS A 93 -12.08 8.11 0.57
C LYS A 93 -11.10 8.89 -0.30
N PHE A 94 -9.93 8.35 -0.60
CA PHE A 94 -8.87 9.06 -1.29
C PHE A 94 -8.02 8.14 -2.18
N ALA A 95 -7.29 8.79 -3.08
CA ALA A 95 -6.18 8.25 -3.85
C ALA A 95 -5.00 9.20 -3.66
N SER A 96 -3.83 8.67 -3.35
CA SER A 96 -2.58 9.43 -3.24
C SER A 96 -1.54 8.88 -4.19
N HIS A 97 -0.79 9.78 -4.79
CA HIS A 97 0.31 9.48 -5.69
C HIS A 97 1.63 9.86 -5.01
N PHE A 98 2.60 8.95 -5.07
CA PHE A 98 3.87 9.08 -4.39
C PHE A 98 5.04 8.95 -5.36
N GLU A 99 6.07 9.74 -5.12
CA GLU A 99 7.37 9.62 -5.76
C GLU A 99 8.38 9.03 -4.76
N HIS A 100 9.32 8.25 -5.26
CA HIS A 100 10.37 7.69 -4.41
C HIS A 100 11.19 8.83 -3.81
N ALA A 101 11.44 8.80 -2.50
CA ALA A 101 12.36 9.75 -1.89
C ALA A 101 13.77 9.46 -2.42
N GLU A 102 14.25 10.22 -3.41
CA GLU A 102 15.66 10.19 -3.77
C GLU A 102 16.51 10.52 -2.53
N SER A 103 17.58 9.75 -2.32
CA SER A 103 18.49 9.88 -1.19
C SER A 103 19.46 11.05 -1.36
#